data_AF-A0A8C3FNH2-F1
#
_entry.id   AF-A0A8C3FNH2-F1
#
_cell.length_a   1.000
_cell.length_b   1.000
_cell.length_c   1.000
_cell.angle_alpha   90.00
_cell.angle_beta   90.00
_cell.angle_gamma   90.00
#
_symmetry.space_group_name_H-M   'P 1'
#
loop_
_entity.id
_entity.type
_entity.pdbx_description
1 polymer ?
#
loop_
_entity_poly.entity_id
_entity_poly.type
_entity_poly.pdbx_seq_one_letter_code
_entity_poly.pdbx_strand_id
1 'polypeptide(L)'
;AEHAFVMAVSKWDSAQHTMEGPTDAFGELEFVGAGGKPSKFIRLSDSSDPELAYNLVTEHWKISPPNLVVSVVGGDGEAPVRSLPHPPGAWIMTGGLQAGIGRYVGEAVRDHATASTSPCARVVAMGIVPWGVVANREALVNPKVRVCVGGYTHVCPHS
;
A
#
# COMPACT_ATOMS: atom_id res chain seq x y z
N ALA A 1 40.45 -40.67 8.70
CA ALA A 1 39.36 -40.56 7.70
C ALA A 1 38.61 -39.28 8.00
N GLU A 2 38.96 -38.22 7.29
CA GLU A 2 38.46 -36.88 7.49
C GLU A 2 37.49 -36.61 6.34
N HIS A 3 36.18 -36.68 6.60
CA HIS A 3 35.18 -36.33 5.59
C HIS A 3 34.11 -35.44 6.24
N ALA A 4 34.41 -34.16 6.14
CA ALA A 4 33.51 -33.05 5.85
C ALA A 4 32.05 -33.22 6.28
N PHE A 5 31.69 -32.52 7.35
CA PHE A 5 30.32 -32.13 7.64
C PHE A 5 29.85 -31.17 6.54
N VAL A 6 29.25 -31.71 5.49
CA VAL A 6 28.56 -30.91 4.48
C VAL A 6 27.28 -30.39 5.14
N MET A 7 27.30 -29.13 5.55
CA MET A 7 26.08 -28.40 5.88
C MET A 7 25.23 -28.32 4.62
N ALA A 8 24.29 -29.24 4.48
CA ALA A 8 23.26 -29.15 3.45
C ALA A 8 22.41 -27.91 3.77
N VAL A 9 22.68 -26.80 3.08
CA VAL A 9 21.76 -25.67 3.06
C VAL A 9 20.54 -26.12 2.27
N SER A 10 19.48 -26.53 2.97
CA SER A 10 18.20 -26.85 2.37
C SER A 10 17.65 -25.64 1.63
N LYS A 11 16.94 -25.89 0.53
CA LYS A 11 16.20 -24.84 -0.18
C LYS A 11 15.23 -24.19 0.80
N TRP A 12 15.29 -22.87 0.91
CA TRP A 12 14.40 -22.12 1.80
C TRP A 12 12.93 -22.35 1.42
N ASP A 13 12.11 -22.60 2.44
CA ASP A 13 10.68 -22.86 2.37
C ASP A 13 10.00 -21.96 3.41
N SER A 14 9.03 -21.15 2.98
CA SER A 14 8.34 -20.22 3.86
C SER A 14 7.62 -20.92 5.01
N ALA A 15 7.03 -22.10 4.79
CA ALA A 15 6.29 -22.81 5.84
C ALA A 15 7.21 -23.39 6.92
N GLN A 16 8.49 -23.62 6.61
CA GLN A 16 9.45 -24.26 7.52
C GLN A 16 10.50 -23.29 8.08
N HIS A 17 10.70 -22.13 7.45
CA HIS A 17 11.78 -21.21 7.76
C HIS A 17 11.30 -19.78 8.05
N THR A 18 10.00 -19.56 8.27
CA THR A 18 9.47 -18.31 8.84
C THR A 18 8.75 -18.60 10.16
N MET A 19 8.65 -17.58 11.01
CA MET A 19 7.88 -17.62 12.25
C MET A 19 7.02 -16.36 12.30
N GLU A 20 5.74 -16.52 12.63
CA GLU A 20 4.85 -15.38 12.84
C GLU A 20 5.10 -14.72 14.18
N GLY A 21 5.05 -13.39 14.18
CA GLY A 21 5.16 -12.56 15.37
C GLY A 21 4.24 -11.34 15.25
N PRO A 22 4.04 -10.60 16.35
CA PRO A 22 3.26 -9.36 16.31
C PRO A 22 3.84 -8.39 15.28
N THR A 23 2.97 -7.69 14.55
CA THR A 23 3.42 -6.73 13.53
C THR A 23 4.06 -5.51 14.21
N ASP A 24 5.23 -5.14 13.73
CA ASP A 24 5.99 -3.96 14.16
C ASP A 24 5.87 -2.80 13.15
N ALA A 25 5.16 -3.00 12.04
CA ALA A 25 5.04 -2.03 10.96
C ALA A 25 3.57 -1.61 10.77
N PHE A 26 3.14 -0.60 11.51
CA PHE A 26 1.82 0.01 11.40
C PHE A 26 1.86 1.48 11.81
N GLY A 27 0.97 2.31 11.26
CA GLY A 27 0.88 3.70 11.67
C GLY A 27 0.30 4.62 10.60
N GLU A 28 0.70 5.88 10.67
CA GLU A 28 0.39 6.90 9.66
C GLU A 28 1.66 7.29 8.91
N LEU A 29 1.54 7.45 7.60
CA LEU A 29 2.58 7.96 6.73
C LEU A 29 2.10 9.24 6.04
N GLU A 30 3.03 10.16 5.79
CA GLU A 30 2.80 11.38 5.05
C GLU A 30 3.78 11.45 3.89
N PHE A 31 3.25 11.62 2.69
CA PHE A 31 4.09 11.75 1.50
C PHE A 31 4.59 13.19 1.41
N VAL A 32 5.91 13.36 1.49
CA VAL A 32 6.55 14.68 1.41
C VAL A 32 6.25 15.30 0.04
N GLY A 33 5.75 16.54 0.03
CA GLY A 33 5.42 17.27 -1.20
C GLY A 33 4.04 16.94 -1.80
N ALA A 34 3.28 16.00 -1.24
CA ALA A 34 1.93 15.69 -1.71
C ALA A 34 0.86 16.65 -1.16
N GLY A 35 1.16 17.41 -0.10
CA GLY A 35 0.25 18.39 0.52
C GLY A 35 -1.07 17.80 1.04
N GLY A 36 -1.13 16.46 1.18
CA GLY A 36 -2.33 15.69 1.46
C GLY A 36 -2.47 15.30 2.93
N LYS A 37 -3.62 14.71 3.26
CA LYS A 37 -3.86 14.11 4.57
C LYS A 37 -2.93 12.90 4.79
N PRO A 38 -2.49 12.63 6.03
CA PRO A 38 -1.72 11.43 6.35
C PRO A 38 -2.52 10.17 5.97
N SER A 39 -1.82 9.20 5.39
CA SER A 39 -2.36 7.89 5.00
C SER A 39 -2.08 6.87 6.10
N LYS A 40 -3.01 5.95 6.35
CA LYS A 40 -2.81 4.87 7.33
C LYS A 40 -2.20 3.65 6.63
N PHE A 41 -1.33 2.93 7.32
CA PHE A 41 -0.76 1.68 6.82
C PHE A 41 -0.65 0.63 7.93
N ILE A 42 -0.68 -0.64 7.53
CA ILE A 42 -0.39 -1.79 8.39
C ILE A 42 0.22 -2.90 7.53
N ARG A 43 1.26 -3.56 8.07
CA ARG A 43 1.80 -4.79 7.49
C ARG A 43 1.08 -6.00 8.09
N LEU A 44 0.57 -6.85 7.20
CA LEU A 44 -0.07 -8.13 7.54
C LEU A 44 0.78 -9.29 7.03
N SER A 45 0.60 -10.47 7.63
CA SER A 45 1.17 -11.72 7.13
C SER A 45 0.38 -12.20 5.90
N ASP A 46 0.99 -13.03 5.05
CA ASP A 46 0.30 -13.65 3.91
C ASP A 46 -0.78 -14.65 4.33
N SER A 47 -0.66 -15.17 5.54
CA SER A 47 -1.58 -16.08 6.23
C SER A 47 -2.65 -15.38 7.07
N SER A 48 -2.59 -14.05 7.22
CA SER A 48 -3.53 -13.31 8.06
C SER A 48 -4.96 -13.42 7.53
N ASP A 49 -5.93 -13.56 8.44
CA ASP A 49 -7.34 -13.65 8.09
C ASP A 49 -7.80 -12.36 7.35
N PRO A 50 -8.39 -12.46 6.15
CA PRO A 50 -8.94 -11.30 5.45
C PRO A 50 -10.02 -10.55 6.26
N GLU A 51 -10.75 -11.23 7.15
CA GLU A 51 -11.73 -10.60 8.04
C GLU A 51 -11.05 -9.61 9.00
N LEU A 52 -9.86 -9.94 9.49
CA LEU A 52 -9.06 -9.03 10.32
C LEU A 52 -8.71 -7.75 9.56
N ALA A 53 -8.28 -7.86 8.29
CA ALA A 53 -7.98 -6.70 7.46
C ALA A 53 -9.22 -5.83 7.24
N TYR A 54 -10.37 -6.45 6.99
CA TYR A 54 -11.64 -5.74 6.84
C TYR A 54 -12.04 -4.98 8.12
N ASN A 55 -12.00 -5.65 9.28
CA ASN A 55 -12.37 -5.06 10.57
C ASN A 55 -11.40 -3.93 10.97
N LEU A 56 -10.11 -4.05 10.66
CA LEU A 56 -9.15 -2.95 10.86
C LEU A 56 -9.54 -1.70 10.07
N VAL A 57 -9.93 -1.87 8.81
CA VAL A 57 -10.33 -0.76 7.94
C VAL A 57 -11.62 -0.11 8.44
N THR A 58 -12.64 -0.91 8.76
CA THR A 58 -13.98 -0.38 9.11
C THR A 58 -14.07 0.07 10.56
N GLU A 59 -13.55 -0.72 11.50
CA GLU A 59 -13.69 -0.48 12.93
C GLU A 59 -12.57 0.37 13.51
N HIS A 60 -11.31 0.13 13.13
CA HIS A 60 -10.18 0.89 13.69
C HIS A 60 -9.90 2.18 12.92
N TRP A 61 -9.91 2.14 11.59
CA TRP A 61 -9.67 3.33 10.76
C TRP A 61 -10.93 4.15 10.51
N LYS A 62 -12.10 3.66 10.93
CA LYS A 62 -13.41 4.33 10.79
C LYS A 62 -13.74 4.67 9.33
N ILE A 63 -13.32 3.81 8.42
CA ILE A 63 -13.67 3.92 7.00
C ILE A 63 -15.01 3.20 6.80
N SER A 64 -16.02 3.92 6.33
CA SER A 64 -17.33 3.31 6.06
C SER A 64 -17.19 2.11 5.10
N PRO A 65 -17.94 1.01 5.35
CA PRO A 65 -18.00 -0.11 4.43
C PRO A 65 -18.34 0.35 3.00
N PRO A 66 -17.74 -0.28 1.96
CA PRO A 66 -17.99 0.10 0.59
C PRO A 66 -19.38 -0.35 0.17
N ASN A 67 -20.05 0.47 -0.63
CA ASN A 67 -21.18 0.07 -1.46
C ASN A 67 -20.74 -0.52 -2.82
N LEU A 68 -19.48 -0.29 -3.22
CA LEU A 68 -18.85 -0.85 -4.41
C LEU A 68 -17.33 -0.96 -4.17
N VAL A 69 -16.74 -2.08 -4.59
CA VAL A 69 -15.28 -2.26 -4.61
C VAL A 69 -14.81 -2.39 -6.06
N VAL A 70 -13.85 -1.56 -6.46
CA VAL A 70 -13.22 -1.58 -7.77
C VAL A 70 -11.76 -1.97 -7.61
N SER A 71 -11.37 -3.13 -8.15
CA SER A 71 -9.96 -3.55 -8.17
C SER A 71 -9.33 -3.16 -9.50
N VAL A 72 -8.25 -2.38 -9.43
CA VAL A 72 -7.46 -1.97 -10.58
C VAL A 72 -6.15 -2.74 -10.57
N VAL A 73 -6.07 -3.75 -11.42
CA VAL A 73 -4.87 -4.54 -11.67
C VAL A 73 -4.27 -4.04 -12.99
N GLY A 74 -3.04 -3.56 -12.94
CA GLY A 74 -2.37 -2.99 -14.11
C GLY A 74 -1.15 -3.78 -14.54
N GLY A 75 -0.97 -3.90 -15.86
CA GLY A 75 0.32 -4.25 -16.48
C GLY A 75 1.22 -3.02 -16.65
N ASP A 76 2.38 -3.22 -17.25
CA ASP A 76 3.42 -2.24 -17.58
C ASP A 76 3.04 -1.25 -18.71
N GLY A 77 1.83 -1.36 -19.28
CA GLY A 77 1.35 -0.48 -20.33
C GLY A 77 0.83 0.88 -19.84
N GLU A 78 1.17 1.94 -20.58
CA GLU A 78 0.61 3.29 -20.43
C GLU A 78 -0.82 3.37 -21.00
N ALA A 79 -1.77 2.70 -20.36
CA ALA A 79 -3.18 2.89 -20.70
C ALA A 79 -3.75 3.99 -19.79
N PRO A 80 -4.27 5.11 -20.35
CA PRO A 80 -4.95 6.11 -19.53
C PRO A 80 -6.18 5.45 -18.91
N VAL A 81 -6.15 5.22 -17.60
CA VAL A 81 -7.33 4.82 -16.85
C VAL A 81 -8.32 5.96 -16.95
N ARG A 82 -9.29 5.78 -17.85
CA ARG A 82 -10.42 6.70 -17.98
C ARG A 82 -11.09 6.76 -16.62
N SER A 83 -11.25 7.96 -16.09
CA SER A 83 -11.96 8.25 -14.85
C SER A 83 -13.37 7.69 -14.93
N LEU A 84 -13.56 6.45 -14.48
CA LEU A 84 -14.89 5.88 -14.35
C LEU A 84 -15.59 6.70 -13.25
N PRO A 85 -16.81 7.21 -13.50
CA PRO A 85 -17.58 7.85 -12.44
C PRO A 85 -17.89 6.79 -11.38
N HIS A 86 -17.33 6.97 -10.18
CA HIS A 86 -17.53 6.05 -9.07
C HIS A 86 -18.64 6.59 -8.16
N PRO A 87 -19.51 5.71 -7.62
CA PRO A 87 -20.51 6.14 -6.65
C PRO A 87 -19.83 6.63 -5.36
N PRO A 88 -20.44 7.61 -4.66
CA PRO A 88 -20.16 7.93 -3.26
C PRO A 88 -19.85 6.70 -2.41
N GLY A 89 -18.73 6.67 -1.68
CA GLY A 89 -18.41 5.56 -0.77
C GLY A 89 -17.80 4.31 -1.42
N ALA A 90 -17.47 4.34 -2.72
CA ALA A 90 -16.73 3.26 -3.35
C ALA A 90 -15.30 3.12 -2.79
N TRP A 91 -14.81 1.87 -2.72
CA TRP A 91 -13.40 1.57 -2.45
C TRP A 91 -12.68 1.22 -3.75
N ILE A 92 -11.54 1.85 -3.99
CA ILE A 92 -10.62 1.56 -5.09
C ILE A 92 -9.41 0.80 -4.52
N MET A 93 -9.22 -0.42 -4.97
CA MET A 93 -8.11 -1.30 -4.58
C MET A 93 -7.08 -1.33 -5.71
N THR A 94 -5.81 -1.11 -5.39
CA THR A 94 -4.70 -1.13 -6.37
C THR A 94 -3.43 -1.74 -5.76
N GLY A 95 -2.40 -1.99 -6.58
CA GLY A 95 -1.11 -2.53 -6.13
C GLY A 95 -0.28 -1.58 -5.23
N GLY A 96 -0.76 -0.34 -5.02
CA GLY A 96 -0.20 0.59 -4.03
C GLY A 96 1.17 1.19 -4.35
N LEU A 97 1.77 0.84 -5.50
CA LEU A 97 3.03 1.37 -5.96
C LEU A 97 2.82 2.55 -6.92
N GLN A 98 3.71 3.55 -6.86
CA GLN A 98 3.78 4.65 -7.83
C GLN A 98 4.44 4.19 -9.15
N ALA A 99 4.03 3.04 -9.67
CA ALA A 99 4.52 2.47 -10.91
C ALA A 99 3.34 2.02 -11.78
N GLY A 100 3.48 2.18 -13.10
CA GLY A 100 2.45 1.82 -14.07
C GLY A 100 1.10 2.49 -13.77
N ILE A 101 0.02 1.71 -13.85
CA ILE A 101 -1.37 2.18 -13.68
C ILE A 101 -1.65 2.76 -12.28
N GLY A 102 -0.90 2.35 -11.25
CA GLY A 102 -1.07 2.86 -9.88
C GLY A 102 -0.89 4.38 -9.76
N ARG A 103 0.00 4.97 -10.58
CA ARG A 103 0.21 6.43 -10.65
C ARG A 103 -1.06 7.15 -11.10
N TYR A 104 -1.65 6.71 -12.20
CA TYR A 104 -2.83 7.34 -12.77
C TYR A 104 -4.07 7.17 -11.89
N VAL A 105 -4.20 6.04 -11.19
CA VAL A 105 -5.25 5.85 -10.18
C VAL A 105 -5.09 6.86 -9.04
N GLY A 106 -3.86 7.06 -8.55
CA GLY A 106 -3.57 8.05 -7.52
C GLY A 106 -3.88 9.49 -7.96
N GLU A 107 -3.49 9.86 -9.19
CA GLU A 107 -3.80 11.16 -9.78
C GLU A 107 -5.31 11.37 -9.92
N ALA A 108 -6.05 10.40 -10.47
CA ALA A 108 -7.50 10.50 -10.64
C ALA A 108 -8.26 10.63 -9.30
N VAL A 109 -7.84 9.88 -8.28
CA VAL A 109 -8.43 9.98 -6.92
C VAL A 109 -8.12 11.33 -6.28
N ARG A 110 -6.90 11.85 -6.46
CA ARG A 110 -6.51 13.17 -5.94
C ARG A 110 -7.29 14.29 -6.62
N ASP A 111 -7.43 14.23 -7.93
CA ASP A 111 -8.15 15.22 -8.72
C ASP A 111 -9.64 15.22 -8.33
N HIS A 112 -10.24 14.04 -8.15
CA HIS A 112 -11.61 13.90 -7.65
C HIS A 112 -11.77 14.48 -6.24
N ALA A 113 -10.82 14.22 -5.33
CA ALA A 113 -10.84 14.78 -3.98
C ALA A 113 -10.66 16.31 -3.95
N THR A 114 -9.92 16.87 -4.91
CA THR A 114 -9.68 18.32 -5.03
C THR A 114 -10.87 19.04 -5.68
N ALA A 115 -11.47 18.43 -6.69
CA ALA A 115 -12.63 18.96 -7.40
C ALA A 115 -13.94 18.83 -6.59
N SER A 116 -14.05 17.81 -5.75
CA SER A 116 -15.25 17.56 -4.96
C SER A 116 -15.20 18.30 -3.62
N THR A 117 -16.04 19.33 -3.49
CA THR A 117 -16.26 20.04 -2.21
C THR A 117 -17.25 19.31 -1.29
N SER A 118 -17.92 18.25 -1.78
CA SER A 118 -18.94 17.53 -1.01
C SER A 118 -18.32 16.33 -0.25
N PRO A 119 -18.51 16.23 1.07
CA PRO A 119 -18.04 15.09 1.86
C PRO A 119 -18.62 13.76 1.40
N CYS A 120 -19.82 13.80 0.81
CA CYS A 120 -20.58 12.63 0.36
C CYS A 120 -20.01 12.00 -0.91
N ALA A 121 -19.33 12.73 -1.78
CA ALA A 121 -18.75 12.17 -3.01
C ALA A 121 -17.33 11.60 -2.82
N ARG A 122 -16.88 11.37 -1.58
CA ARG A 122 -15.54 10.83 -1.31
C ARG A 122 -15.45 9.36 -1.69
N VAL A 123 -14.39 9.05 -2.43
CA VAL A 123 -13.94 7.70 -2.77
C VAL A 123 -12.75 7.37 -1.88
N VAL A 124 -12.61 6.10 -1.50
CA VAL A 124 -11.48 5.62 -0.68
C VAL A 124 -10.54 4.83 -1.57
N ALA A 125 -9.26 5.17 -1.60
CA ALA A 125 -8.24 4.40 -2.32
C ALA A 125 -7.35 3.63 -1.33
N MET A 126 -7.11 2.35 -1.60
CA MET A 126 -6.28 1.46 -0.80
C MET A 126 -5.28 0.72 -1.68
N GLY A 127 -4.03 0.69 -1.25
CA GLY A 127 -2.93 0.00 -1.93
C GLY A 127 -2.55 -1.28 -1.20
N ILE A 128 -2.49 -2.41 -1.91
CA ILE A 128 -1.97 -3.67 -1.40
C ILE A 128 -0.63 -3.95 -2.08
N VAL A 129 0.44 -3.91 -1.31
CA VAL A 129 1.81 -4.01 -1.82
C VAL A 129 2.60 -5.08 -1.07
N PRO A 130 3.34 -5.97 -1.77
CA PRO A 130 4.26 -6.88 -1.09
C PRO A 130 5.35 -6.11 -0.36
N TRP A 131 5.57 -6.43 0.93
CA TRP A 131 6.54 -5.72 1.76
C TRP A 131 7.97 -5.68 1.19
N GLY A 132 8.37 -6.75 0.49
CA GLY A 132 9.71 -6.88 -0.09
C GLY A 132 10.03 -5.85 -1.18
N VAL A 133 9.02 -5.27 -1.84
CA VAL A 133 9.20 -4.27 -2.91
C VAL A 133 8.98 -2.84 -2.43
N VAL A 134 8.60 -2.63 -1.16
CA VAL A 134 8.46 -1.30 -0.57
C VAL A 134 9.84 -0.69 -0.35
N ALA A 135 10.09 0.45 -0.99
CA ALA A 135 11.31 1.22 -0.80
C ALA A 135 11.30 1.90 0.59
N ASN A 136 12.48 2.04 1.20
CA ASN A 136 12.67 2.63 2.52
C ASN A 136 11.80 2.00 3.63
N ARG A 137 11.47 0.71 3.50
CA ARG A 137 10.58 -0.03 4.41
C ARG A 137 11.07 -0.07 5.86
N GLU A 138 12.37 0.08 6.07
CA GLU A 138 13.00 0.19 7.38
C GLU A 138 12.51 1.40 8.18
N ALA A 139 12.13 2.49 7.51
CA ALA A 139 11.53 3.66 8.17
C ALA A 139 10.09 3.42 8.64
N LEU A 140 9.44 2.36 8.13
CA LEU A 140 8.07 1.96 8.45
C LEU A 140 8.01 0.91 9.57
N VAL A 141 9.16 0.41 10.05
CA VAL A 141 9.26 -0.54 11.17
C VAL A 141 9.44 0.22 12.48
N ASN A 142 8.63 -0.15 13.48
CA ASN A 142 8.53 0.49 14.78
C ASN A 142 8.44 2.02 14.71
N PRO A 143 7.52 2.58 13.90
CA PRO A 143 7.37 4.01 13.79
C PRO A 143 6.84 4.54 15.11
N LYS A 144 7.69 5.23 15.88
CA LYS A 144 7.28 5.83 17.16
C LYS A 144 6.17 6.89 16.96
N VAL A 145 6.10 7.52 15.78
CA VAL A 145 5.14 8.55 15.32
C VAL A 145 5.10 8.53 13.77
N ARG A 146 4.15 9.29 13.17
CA ARG A 146 3.96 9.54 11.72
C ARG A 146 5.27 9.55 10.91
N VAL A 147 5.32 8.77 9.83
CA VAL A 147 6.51 8.62 8.97
C VAL A 147 6.39 9.52 7.74
N CYS A 148 7.36 10.40 7.52
CA CYS A 148 7.47 11.17 6.28
C CYS A 148 8.16 10.33 5.21
N VAL A 149 7.42 9.88 4.19
CA VAL A 149 7.97 9.11 3.07
C VAL A 149 8.28 10.08 1.93
N GLY A 150 9.57 10.32 1.69
CA GLY A 150 10.02 11.09 0.53
C GLY A 150 9.86 10.26 -0.74
N GLY A 151 9.05 10.74 -1.69
CA GLY A 151 9.09 10.24 -3.05
C GLY A 151 10.40 10.68 -3.68
N TYR A 152 11.18 9.75 -4.24
CA TYR A 152 12.32 10.10 -5.08
C TYR A 152 11.78 10.81 -6.32
N THR A 153 11.77 12.15 -6.31
CA THR A 153 11.85 12.89 -7.56
C THR A 153 13.25 12.63 -8.09
N HIS A 154 13.34 11.92 -9.21
CA HIS A 154 14.55 11.94 -10.01
C HIS A 154 14.68 13.38 -10.55
N VAL A 155 15.25 14.26 -9.74
CA VAL A 155 15.68 15.58 -10.19
C VAL A 155 16.86 15.27 -11.10
N CYS A 156 16.63 15.28 -12.41
CA CYS A 156 17.71 15.26 -13.37
C CYS A 156 18.65 16.43 -13.00
N PRO A 157 19.91 16.19 -12.62
CA PRO A 157 20.86 17.27 -12.48
C PRO A 157 21.02 17.88 -13.88
N HIS A 158 20.86 19.20 -13.94
CA HIS A 158 21.01 20.04 -15.11
C HIS A 158 21.83 19.46 -16.27
N SER A 159 21.28 19.57 -17.48
CA SER A 159 22.02 20.14 -18.60
C SER A 159 21.08 20.79 -19.61
#